data_AF-A0A4Y2KZ39-F1
#
_entry.id   AF-A0A4Y2KZ39-F1
#
_cell.length_a   1.000
_cell.length_b   1.000
_cell.length_c   1.000
_cell.angle_alpha   90.00
_cell.angle_beta   90.00
_cell.angle_gamma   90.00
#
_symmetry.space_group_name_H-M   'P 1'
#
loop_
_entity.id
_entity.type
_entity.pdbx_description
1 polymer ?
#
loop_
_entity_poly.entity_id
_entity_poly.type
_entity_poly.pdbx_seq_one_letter_code
_entity_poly.pdbx_strand_id
1 'polypeptide(L)'
;MIQIFSRKGLPKEMQIDQGTSFMSNLAIEFAETFGIKVTRSSAHHPQSNPVERFHRNIKRILKVLCTEAAPEWERQVPAAQFALRTIRHERTGFTPSELVYGRNLRTLVTLLYEQWMNPEDEGNNVVEYVFQLINRLKRCKDLALDKMLDMQTKRKVWYDRKAIKREFSEGDLVLVVSTSKSNKLAVEWKDTGKVEVKLSVTIYVVSSEEKETIIKFTM
;
A
#
# COMPACT_ATOMS: atom_id res chain seq x y z
N MET A 1 16.24 0.90 -4.91
CA MET A 1 16.07 0.38 -3.53
C MET A 1 17.00 1.09 -2.54
N ILE A 2 18.32 1.02 -2.75
CA ILE A 2 19.33 1.65 -1.87
C ILE A 2 19.08 3.14 -1.62
N GLN A 3 18.75 3.93 -2.65
CA GLN A 3 18.46 5.38 -2.49
C GLN A 3 17.29 5.69 -1.56
N ILE A 4 16.32 4.78 -1.41
CA ILE A 4 15.19 4.96 -0.50
C ILE A 4 15.64 4.61 0.92
N PHE A 5 16.36 3.50 1.07
CA PHE A 5 16.87 3.04 2.37
C PHE A 5 17.87 4.01 2.98
N SER A 6 18.72 4.65 2.18
CA SER A 6 19.63 5.69 2.68
C SER A 6 18.92 6.93 3.23
N ARG A 7 17.70 7.23 2.75
CA ARG A 7 16.91 8.39 3.19
C ARG A 7 15.92 8.08 4.30
N LYS A 8 15.49 6.82 4.43
CA LYS A 8 14.38 6.40 5.30
C LYS A 8 14.76 5.37 6.35
N GLY A 9 15.96 4.80 6.25
CA GLY A 9 16.36 3.63 7.02
C GLY A 9 15.89 2.32 6.38
N LEU A 10 16.46 1.23 6.88
CA LEU A 10 16.09 -0.13 6.48
C LEU A 10 14.78 -0.54 7.18
N PRO A 11 13.77 -1.04 6.45
CA PRO A 11 12.54 -1.52 7.06
C PRO A 11 12.77 -2.86 7.76
N LYS A 12 11.95 -3.16 8.78
CA LYS A 12 11.94 -4.49 9.43
C LYS A 12 11.37 -5.59 8.53
N GLU A 13 10.36 -5.22 7.74
CA GLU A 13 9.65 -6.13 6.85
C GLU A 13 9.30 -5.42 5.55
N MET A 14 9.41 -6.13 4.42
CA MET A 14 9.05 -5.65 3.10
C MET A 14 8.09 -6.64 2.45
N GLN A 15 6.92 -6.14 2.04
CA GLN A 15 5.97 -6.92 1.26
C GLN A 15 6.25 -6.71 -0.24
N ILE A 16 6.54 -7.79 -0.97
CA ILE A 16 6.81 -7.75 -2.42
C ILE A 16 5.72 -8.48 -3.22
N ASP A 17 5.55 -8.06 -4.47
CA ASP A 17 4.85 -8.87 -5.46
C ASP A 17 5.77 -9.98 -6.00
N GLN A 18 5.18 -10.91 -6.74
CA GLN A 18 5.94 -11.97 -7.41
C GLN A 18 6.59 -11.49 -8.71
N GLY A 19 6.89 -10.19 -8.83
CA GLY A 19 7.64 -9.63 -9.95
C GLY A 19 9.06 -10.20 -10.00
N THR A 20 9.51 -10.57 -11.19
CA THR A 20 10.82 -11.22 -11.40
C THR A 20 12.00 -10.41 -10.89
N SER A 21 11.91 -9.07 -10.93
CA SER A 21 12.94 -8.16 -10.39
C SER A 21 13.11 -8.27 -8.88
N PHE A 22 11.99 -8.36 -8.14
CA PHE A 22 11.98 -8.51 -6.68
C PHE A 22 12.21 -9.94 -6.22
N MET A 23 12.02 -10.92 -7.12
CA MET A 23 12.28 -12.34 -6.91
C MET A 23 13.68 -12.79 -7.33
N SER A 24 14.53 -11.87 -7.81
CA SER A 24 15.91 -12.19 -8.15
C SER A 24 16.69 -12.63 -6.91
N ASN A 25 17.62 -13.59 -7.07
CA ASN A 25 18.48 -14.06 -5.97
C ASN A 25 19.21 -12.89 -5.30
N LEU A 26 19.67 -11.92 -6.08
CA LEU A 26 20.31 -10.70 -5.58
C LEU A 26 19.41 -9.90 -4.64
N ALA A 27 18.12 -9.74 -4.98
CA ALA A 27 17.19 -8.97 -4.14
C ALA A 27 16.87 -9.70 -2.83
N ILE A 28 16.77 -11.02 -2.87
CA ILE A 28 16.54 -11.87 -1.69
C ILE A 28 17.77 -11.84 -0.78
N GLU A 29 18.95 -12.10 -1.31
CA GLU A 29 20.22 -12.08 -0.58
C GLU A 29 20.50 -10.72 0.05
N PHE A 30 20.21 -9.64 -0.68
CA PHE A 30 20.27 -8.29 -0.13
C PHE A 30 19.36 -8.14 1.09
N ALA A 31 18.09 -8.54 0.98
CA ALA A 31 17.15 -8.42 2.09
C ALA A 31 17.57 -9.24 3.31
N GLU A 32 18.03 -10.48 3.10
CA GLU A 32 18.51 -11.38 4.16
C GLU A 32 19.75 -10.82 4.86
N THR A 33 20.72 -10.32 4.10
CA THR A 33 21.95 -9.71 4.63
C THR A 33 21.66 -8.52 5.55
N PHE A 34 20.66 -7.71 5.20
CA PHE A 34 20.25 -6.56 6.00
C PHE A 34 19.18 -6.89 7.06
N GLY A 35 18.85 -8.17 7.26
CA GLY A 35 17.86 -8.61 8.25
C GLY A 35 16.43 -8.15 7.96
N ILE A 36 16.12 -7.87 6.69
CA ILE A 36 14.80 -7.44 6.24
C ILE A 36 13.95 -8.69 5.97
N LYS A 37 12.87 -8.87 6.72
CA LYS A 37 11.93 -9.95 6.46
C LYS A 37 11.18 -9.67 5.14
N VAL A 38 11.24 -10.59 4.19
CA VAL A 38 10.50 -10.47 2.93
C VAL A 38 9.22 -11.29 2.98
N THR A 39 8.08 -10.62 2.88
CA THR A 39 6.76 -11.27 2.81
C THR A 39 6.23 -11.17 1.40
N ARG A 40 5.85 -12.32 0.82
CA ARG A 40 5.38 -12.39 -0.57
C ARG A 40 3.86 -12.24 -0.59
N SER A 41 3.37 -11.35 -1.45
CA SER A 41 1.95 -11.36 -1.80
C SER A 41 1.63 -12.61 -2.61
N SER A 42 0.42 -13.14 -2.44
CA SER A 42 -0.03 -14.29 -3.22
C SER A 42 -0.16 -13.94 -4.69
N ALA A 43 0.11 -14.93 -5.54
CA ALA A 43 -0.07 -14.85 -6.97
C ALA A 43 -1.45 -14.25 -7.32
N HIS A 44 -1.45 -13.24 -8.19
CA HIS A 44 -2.63 -12.81 -8.96
C HIS A 44 -3.82 -12.32 -8.11
N HIS A 45 -3.55 -11.67 -6.98
CA HIS A 45 -4.58 -10.97 -6.21
C HIS A 45 -4.26 -9.47 -6.05
N PRO A 46 -4.57 -8.65 -7.08
CA PRO A 46 -4.33 -7.20 -7.12
C PRO A 46 -4.95 -6.47 -5.91
N GLN A 47 -6.08 -6.97 -5.40
CA GLN A 47 -6.80 -6.41 -4.26
C GLN A 47 -6.04 -6.51 -2.93
N SER A 48 -5.12 -7.48 -2.75
CA SER A 48 -4.27 -7.57 -1.54
C SER A 48 -3.13 -6.57 -1.55
N ASN A 49 -2.82 -5.94 -2.69
CA ASN A 49 -1.73 -5.00 -2.77
C ASN A 49 -2.23 -3.55 -2.68
N PRO A 50 -2.16 -2.90 -1.50
CA PRO A 50 -2.60 -1.50 -1.36
C PRO A 50 -1.82 -0.53 -2.26
N VAL A 51 -0.65 -0.95 -2.75
CA VAL A 51 0.21 -0.18 -3.66
C VAL A 51 -0.49 0.12 -4.99
N GLU A 52 -1.32 -0.78 -5.52
CA GLU A 52 -2.01 -0.51 -6.79
C GLU A 52 -3.03 0.62 -6.69
N ARG A 53 -3.74 0.70 -5.56
CA ARG A 53 -4.65 1.83 -5.30
C ARG A 53 -3.86 3.12 -5.18
N PHE A 54 -2.69 3.08 -4.56
CA PHE A 54 -1.79 4.23 -4.47
C PHE A 54 -1.27 4.66 -5.85
N HIS A 55 -0.91 3.71 -6.73
CA HIS A 55 -0.50 4.00 -8.11
C HIS A 55 -1.58 4.74 -8.91
N ARG A 56 -2.87 4.41 -8.71
CA ARG A 56 -3.98 5.15 -9.34
C ARG A 56 -3.99 6.63 -8.95
N ASN A 57 -3.75 6.93 -7.67
CA ASN A 57 -3.68 8.32 -7.20
C ASN A 57 -2.48 9.07 -7.79
N ILE A 58 -1.29 8.43 -7.80
CA ILE A 58 -0.10 9.02 -8.43
C ILE A 58 -0.36 9.34 -9.90
N LYS A 59 -0.90 8.37 -10.66
CA LYS A 59 -1.20 8.55 -12.09
C LYS A 59 -2.18 9.71 -12.31
N ARG A 60 -3.18 9.87 -11.45
CA ARG A 60 -4.14 10.98 -11.54
C ARG A 60 -3.46 12.34 -11.34
N ILE A 61 -2.61 12.46 -10.32
CA ILE A 61 -1.86 13.71 -10.05
C ILE A 61 -0.89 14.01 -11.20
N LEU A 62 -0.12 13.01 -11.64
CA LEU A 62 0.80 13.18 -12.77
C LEU A 62 0.07 13.58 -14.05
N LYS A 63 -1.09 12.99 -14.34
CA LYS A 63 -1.89 13.37 -15.51
C LYS A 63 -2.25 14.85 -15.51
N VAL A 64 -2.68 15.38 -14.36
CA VAL A 64 -3.02 16.81 -14.22
C VAL A 64 -1.76 17.67 -14.41
N LEU A 65 -0.67 17.36 -13.70
CA LEU A 65 0.59 18.12 -13.80
C LEU A 65 1.19 18.09 -15.21
N CYS A 66 1.11 16.97 -15.91
CA CYS A 66 1.57 16.84 -17.29
C CYS A 66 0.71 17.63 -18.28
N THR A 67 -0.57 17.85 -17.96
CA THR A 67 -1.48 18.62 -18.80
C THR A 67 -1.29 20.13 -18.60
N GLU A 68 -1.01 20.56 -17.36
CA GLU A 68 -0.93 21.99 -17.01
C GLU A 68 0.48 22.59 -17.09
N ALA A 69 1.53 21.81 -16.80
CA ALA A 69 2.90 22.34 -16.69
C ALA A 69 3.82 21.87 -17.82
N ALA A 70 4.21 20.60 -17.82
CA ALA A 70 5.10 20.04 -18.84
C ALA A 70 4.81 18.55 -19.08
N PRO A 71 4.84 18.08 -20.33
CA PRO A 71 4.44 16.72 -20.67
C PRO A 71 5.38 15.65 -20.12
N GLU A 72 6.63 15.99 -19.79
CA GLU A 72 7.59 15.04 -19.22
C GLU A 72 7.24 14.67 -17.78
N TRP A 73 6.57 13.53 -17.61
CA TRP A 73 6.12 13.03 -16.31
C TRP A 73 7.26 12.88 -15.29
N GLU A 74 8.48 12.56 -15.74
CA GLU A 74 9.66 12.39 -14.89
C GLU A 74 9.99 13.67 -14.12
N ARG A 75 9.85 14.83 -14.77
CA ARG A 75 10.07 16.15 -14.16
C ARG A 75 8.99 16.50 -13.15
N GLN A 76 7.80 15.92 -13.28
CA GLN A 76 6.66 16.14 -12.39
C GLN A 76 6.65 15.24 -11.15
N VAL A 77 7.47 14.17 -11.11
CA VAL A 77 7.52 13.23 -9.98
C VAL A 77 7.80 13.93 -8.64
N PRO A 78 8.76 14.87 -8.52
CA PRO A 78 9.00 15.57 -7.25
C PRO A 78 7.79 16.38 -6.77
N ALA A 79 7.10 17.08 -7.68
CA ALA A 79 5.90 17.85 -7.38
C ALA A 79 4.74 16.94 -6.95
N ALA A 80 4.50 15.84 -7.68
CA ALA A 80 3.49 14.85 -7.31
C ALA A 80 3.77 14.22 -5.95
N GLN A 81 5.03 13.89 -5.67
CA GLN A 81 5.46 13.34 -4.38
C GLN A 81 5.27 14.36 -3.24
N PHE A 82 5.53 15.64 -3.49
CA PHE A 82 5.30 16.69 -2.50
C PHE A 82 3.80 16.82 -2.19
N ALA A 83 2.95 16.90 -3.22
CA ALA A 83 1.49 16.95 -3.05
C ALA A 83 0.96 15.74 -2.26
N LEU A 84 1.40 14.53 -2.59
CA LEU A 84 0.98 13.32 -1.86
C LEU A 84 1.40 13.33 -0.38
N ARG A 85 2.48 14.01 -0.02
CA ARG A 85 2.95 14.10 1.38
C ARG A 85 2.20 15.14 2.19
N THR A 86 1.59 16.13 1.55
CA THR A 86 0.93 17.28 2.19
C THR A 86 -0.59 17.22 2.14
N ILE A 87 -1.18 16.32 1.33
CA ILE A 87 -2.63 16.11 1.29
C ILE A 87 -3.06 15.17 2.43
N ARG A 88 -4.16 15.53 3.12
CA ARG A 88 -4.76 14.66 4.14
C ARG A 88 -5.36 13.43 3.48
N HIS A 89 -4.97 12.25 3.95
CA HIS A 89 -5.53 11.00 3.47
C HIS A 89 -6.79 10.64 4.27
N GLU A 90 -7.91 10.39 3.59
CA GLU A 90 -9.18 10.06 4.23
C GLU A 90 -9.08 8.85 5.18
N ARG A 91 -8.28 7.83 4.80
CA ARG A 91 -8.11 6.60 5.59
C ARG A 91 -7.45 6.85 6.95
N THR A 92 -6.50 7.78 7.02
CA THR A 92 -5.75 8.07 8.25
C THR A 92 -6.23 9.35 8.93
N GLY A 93 -6.87 10.27 8.21
CA GLY A 93 -7.22 11.62 8.67
C GLY A 93 -6.04 12.60 8.71
N PHE A 94 -4.81 12.13 8.48
CA PHE A 94 -3.58 12.91 8.56
C PHE A 94 -2.87 12.92 7.21
N THR A 95 -2.01 13.92 7.01
CA THR A 95 -1.07 13.92 5.90
C THR A 95 0.05 12.91 6.17
N PRO A 96 0.65 12.28 5.14
CA PRO A 96 1.80 11.40 5.36
C PRO A 96 2.98 12.11 6.03
N SER A 97 3.16 13.41 5.79
CA SER A 97 4.19 14.20 6.47
C SER A 97 3.93 14.37 7.96
N GLU A 98 2.68 14.60 8.39
CA GLU A 98 2.32 14.63 9.80
C GLU A 98 2.64 13.30 10.50
N LEU A 99 2.35 12.17 9.85
CA LEU A 99 2.60 10.85 10.46
C LEU A 99 4.08 10.48 10.54
N VAL A 100 4.90 10.95 9.60
CA VAL A 100 6.34 10.61 9.54
C VAL A 100 7.19 11.59 10.35
N TYR A 101 6.89 12.89 10.25
CA TYR A 101 7.71 13.96 10.82
C TYR A 101 7.05 14.65 12.01
N GLY A 102 5.82 14.27 12.33
CA GLY A 102 5.01 14.94 13.34
C GLY A 102 4.45 16.25 12.84
N ARG A 103 4.89 16.83 11.71
CA ARG A 103 4.51 18.18 11.23
C ARG A 103 4.10 18.17 9.76
N ASN A 104 3.28 19.14 9.38
CA ASN A 104 3.07 19.42 7.96
C ASN A 104 4.33 20.01 7.33
N LEU A 105 4.60 19.66 6.08
CA LEU A 105 5.64 20.34 5.31
C LEU A 105 5.19 21.76 4.99
N ARG A 106 6.15 22.69 4.95
CA ARG A 106 5.92 24.08 4.54
C ARG A 106 5.55 24.10 3.06
N THR A 107 4.31 24.49 2.75
CA THR A 107 3.77 24.56 1.38
C THR A 107 3.82 25.97 0.84
N LEU A 108 3.57 26.16 -0.46
CA LEU A 108 3.42 27.50 -1.05
C LEU A 108 2.35 28.33 -0.34
N VAL A 109 1.23 27.71 0.05
CA VAL A 109 0.17 28.37 0.82
C VAL A 109 0.67 28.81 2.19
N THR A 110 1.47 27.95 2.85
CA THR A 110 2.10 28.29 4.14
C THR A 110 3.06 29.46 3.99
N LEU A 111 3.87 29.49 2.93
CA LEU A 111 4.79 30.59 2.64
C LEU A 111 4.06 31.92 2.40
N LEU A 112 2.97 31.89 1.63
CA LEU A 112 2.13 33.06 1.39
C LEU A 112 1.50 33.57 2.70
N TYR A 113 1.00 32.66 3.54
CA TYR A 113 0.44 33.00 4.84
C TYR A 113 1.49 33.67 5.75
N GLU A 114 2.68 33.09 5.85
CA GLU A 114 3.76 33.64 6.68
C GLU A 114 4.20 35.02 6.18
N GLN A 115 4.27 35.22 4.86
CA GLN A 115 4.62 36.51 4.26
C GLN A 115 3.55 37.59 4.50
N TRP A 116 2.27 37.22 4.45
CA TRP A 116 1.17 38.17 4.60
C TRP A 116 0.87 38.49 6.07
N MET A 117 0.99 37.52 6.96
CA MET A 117 0.58 37.67 8.36
C MET A 117 1.75 37.97 9.30
N ASN A 118 3.00 37.73 8.88
CA ASN A 118 4.22 37.88 9.70
C ASN A 118 4.00 37.40 11.15
N PRO A 119 3.60 36.13 11.34
CA PRO A 119 3.33 35.62 12.67
C PRO A 119 4.59 35.74 13.53
N GLU A 120 4.42 36.18 14.77
CA GLU A 120 5.51 36.19 15.75
C GLU A 120 5.99 34.75 15.98
N ASP A 121 7.31 34.56 15.96
CA ASP A 121 7.90 33.28 16.30
C ASP A 121 7.82 33.14 17.82
N GLU A 122 6.87 32.33 18.30
CA GLU A 122 6.83 31.89 19.69
C GLU A 122 8.14 31.14 19.93
N GLY A 123 9.14 31.83 20.49
CA GLY A 123 10.50 31.35 20.76
C GLY A 123 10.52 30.21 21.78
N ASN A 124 9.92 29.08 21.40
CA ASN A 124 9.77 27.91 22.23
C ASN A 124 11.15 27.32 22.51
N ASN A 125 11.40 27.02 23.78
CA ASN A 125 12.60 26.32 24.18
C ASN A 125 12.70 24.99 23.39
N VAL A 126 13.90 24.65 22.91
CA VAL A 126 14.15 23.41 22.15
C VAL A 126 13.61 22.17 22.87
N VAL A 127 13.74 22.11 24.20
CA VAL A 127 13.26 20.99 25.03
C VAL A 127 11.73 20.89 24.98
N GLU A 128 11.05 22.03 25.10
CA GLU A 128 9.59 22.09 25.03
C GLU A 128 9.08 21.70 23.65
N TYR A 129 9.71 22.21 22.58
CA TYR A 129 9.37 21.82 21.21
C TYR A 129 9.53 20.31 20.99
N VAL A 130 10.62 19.70 21.47
CA VAL A 130 10.86 18.25 21.34
C VAL A 130 9.77 17.47 22.09
N PHE A 131 9.41 17.89 23.31
CA PHE A 131 8.35 17.23 24.08
C PHE A 131 6.99 17.32 23.39
N GLN A 132 6.63 18.51 22.90
CA GLN A 132 5.40 18.73 22.12
C GLN A 132 5.40 17.89 20.84
N LEU A 133 6.53 17.79 20.14
CA LEU A 133 6.66 17.01 18.91
C LEU A 133 6.46 15.51 19.16
N ILE A 134 7.08 14.96 20.21
CA ILE A 134 6.92 13.55 20.61
C ILE A 134 5.45 13.27 20.97
N ASN A 135 4.82 14.15 21.75
CA ASN A 135 3.41 13.99 22.12
C ASN A 135 2.49 14.07 20.91
N ARG A 136 2.74 14.98 19.97
CA ARG A 136 1.99 15.07 18.73
C ARG A 136 2.16 13.83 17.86
N LEU A 137 3.38 13.30 17.72
CA LEU A 137 3.64 12.06 16.99
C LEU A 137 2.86 10.87 17.58
N LYS A 138 2.90 10.70 18.90
CA LYS A 138 2.14 9.65 19.60
C LYS A 138 0.64 9.80 19.34
N ARG A 139 0.10 11.00 19.57
CA ARG A 139 -1.33 11.27 19.38
C ARG A 139 -1.79 11.09 17.94
N CYS A 140 -1.02 11.57 16.96
CA CYS A 140 -1.30 11.37 15.54
C CYS A 140 -1.29 9.89 15.18
N LYS A 141 -0.35 9.09 15.71
CA LYS A 141 -0.30 7.65 15.49
C LYS A 141 -1.56 6.97 16.04
N ASP A 142 -1.93 7.25 17.29
CA ASP A 142 -3.05 6.59 17.95
C ASP A 142 -4.38 6.91 17.25
N LEU A 143 -4.61 8.20 16.94
CA LEU A 143 -5.79 8.63 16.19
C LEU A 143 -5.82 8.08 14.76
N ALA A 144 -4.67 7.99 14.10
CA ALA A 144 -4.60 7.40 12.76
C ALA A 144 -4.93 5.92 12.78
N LEU A 145 -4.47 5.17 13.79
CA LEU A 145 -4.77 3.75 13.93
C LEU A 145 -6.27 3.52 14.18
N ASP A 146 -6.86 4.29 15.09
CA ASP A 146 -8.29 4.23 15.40
C ASP A 146 -9.14 4.50 14.14
N LYS A 147 -8.84 5.60 13.44
CA LYS A 147 -9.51 5.96 12.18
C LYS A 147 -9.29 4.91 11.09
N MET A 148 -8.10 4.32 11.01
CA MET A 148 -7.81 3.24 10.05
C MET A 148 -8.66 2.00 10.33
N LEU A 149 -8.84 1.63 11.60
CA LEU A 149 -9.68 0.51 12.03
C LEU A 149 -11.15 0.78 11.73
N ASP A 150 -11.66 1.95 12.09
CA ASP A 150 -13.03 2.37 11.78
C ASP A 150 -13.32 2.32 10.28
N MET A 151 -12.40 2.88 9.47
CA MET A 151 -12.55 2.87 8.01
C MET A 151 -12.44 1.45 7.44
N GLN A 152 -11.65 0.57 8.05
CA GLN A 152 -11.58 -0.84 7.67
C GLN A 152 -12.90 -1.55 7.96
N THR A 153 -13.47 -1.36 9.15
CA THR A 153 -14.78 -1.94 9.54
C THR A 153 -15.88 -1.47 8.61
N LYS A 154 -15.97 -0.15 8.35
CA LYS A 154 -16.94 0.41 7.40
C LYS A 154 -16.77 -0.19 6.00
N ARG A 155 -15.54 -0.24 5.48
CA ARG A 155 -15.26 -0.81 4.16
C ARG A 155 -15.61 -2.30 4.08
N LYS A 156 -15.36 -3.05 5.15
CA LYS A 156 -15.72 -4.47 5.24
C LYS A 156 -17.23 -4.65 5.14
N VAL A 157 -18.02 -3.90 5.91
CA VAL A 157 -19.50 -3.95 5.82
C VAL A 157 -19.99 -3.65 4.40
N TRP A 158 -19.43 -2.63 3.75
CA TRP A 158 -19.78 -2.30 2.37
C TRP A 158 -19.38 -3.38 1.36
N TYR A 159 -18.21 -3.98 1.53
CA TYR A 159 -17.72 -5.08 0.68
C TYR A 159 -18.60 -6.32 0.85
N ASP A 160 -18.85 -6.72 2.10
CA ASP A 160 -19.58 -7.93 2.46
C ASP A 160 -21.09 -7.84 2.10
N ARG A 161 -21.64 -6.65 1.88
CA ARG A 161 -23.07 -6.44 1.60
C ARG A 161 -23.60 -7.22 0.41
N LYS A 162 -22.76 -7.48 -0.60
CA LYS A 162 -23.11 -8.28 -1.79
C LYS A 162 -22.29 -9.57 -1.89
N ALA A 163 -21.45 -9.85 -0.90
CA ALA A 163 -20.59 -11.02 -0.92
C ALA A 163 -21.42 -12.28 -0.62
N ILE A 164 -21.27 -13.31 -1.45
CA ILE A 164 -21.89 -14.61 -1.21
C ILE A 164 -20.85 -15.47 -0.50
N LYS A 165 -21.17 -15.88 0.73
CA LYS A 165 -20.28 -16.73 1.51
C LYS A 165 -20.27 -18.15 0.91
N ARG A 166 -19.10 -18.60 0.44
CA ARG A 166 -18.80 -19.93 -0.09
C ARG A 166 -17.66 -20.51 0.73
N GLU A 167 -17.92 -21.60 1.42
CA GLU A 167 -16.89 -22.28 2.20
C GLU A 167 -16.62 -23.65 1.58
N PHE A 168 -15.35 -23.96 1.39
CA PHE A 168 -14.88 -25.26 0.92
C PHE A 168 -14.20 -26.01 2.07
N SER A 169 -14.36 -27.33 2.06
CA SER A 169 -13.72 -28.28 2.97
C SER A 169 -12.56 -28.98 2.26
N GLU A 170 -11.66 -29.57 3.05
CA GLU A 170 -10.58 -30.40 2.52
C GLU A 170 -11.18 -31.60 1.76
N GLY A 171 -10.73 -31.79 0.53
CA GLY A 171 -11.24 -32.81 -0.39
C GLY A 171 -12.25 -32.31 -1.43
N ASP A 172 -12.78 -31.10 -1.30
CA ASP A 172 -13.73 -30.55 -2.26
C ASP A 172 -13.07 -30.27 -3.62
N LEU A 173 -13.82 -30.51 -4.70
CA LEU A 173 -13.41 -30.18 -6.05
C LEU A 173 -13.83 -28.74 -6.38
N VAL A 174 -12.86 -27.95 -6.85
CA VAL A 174 -13.04 -26.52 -7.16
C VAL A 174 -12.46 -26.21 -8.53
N LEU A 175 -13.14 -25.34 -9.28
CA LEU A 175 -12.61 -24.89 -10.58
C LEU A 175 -11.55 -23.80 -10.37
N VAL A 176 -10.42 -23.95 -11.05
CA VAL A 176 -9.28 -23.03 -10.97
C VAL A 176 -9.32 -22.06 -12.14
N VAL A 177 -9.24 -20.76 -11.85
CA VAL A 177 -9.15 -19.72 -12.88
C VAL A 177 -7.75 -19.72 -13.51
N SER A 178 -7.68 -19.79 -14.84
CA SER A 178 -6.45 -19.65 -15.62
C SER A 178 -5.84 -18.26 -15.44
N THR A 179 -4.54 -18.24 -15.13
CA THR A 179 -3.76 -17.02 -14.90
C THR A 179 -3.38 -16.29 -16.19
N SER A 180 -3.44 -16.96 -17.34
CA SER A 180 -3.17 -16.38 -18.65
C SER A 180 -4.36 -16.54 -19.58
N LYS A 181 -4.79 -15.43 -20.18
CA LYS A 181 -5.76 -15.42 -21.28
C LYS A 181 -5.01 -15.25 -22.59
N SER A 182 -5.24 -16.14 -23.54
CA SER A 182 -4.72 -15.95 -24.91
C SER A 182 -5.44 -14.79 -25.61
N ASN A 183 -6.74 -14.61 -25.35
CA ASN A 183 -7.54 -13.50 -25.87
C ASN A 183 -8.71 -13.15 -24.91
N LYS A 184 -9.45 -12.07 -25.21
CA LYS A 184 -10.58 -11.58 -24.39
C LYS A 184 -11.74 -12.59 -24.27
N LEU A 185 -11.84 -13.55 -25.18
CA LEU A 185 -12.90 -14.57 -25.24
C LEU A 185 -12.46 -15.94 -24.69
N ALA A 186 -11.18 -16.09 -24.29
CA ALA A 186 -10.66 -17.34 -23.78
C ALA A 186 -11.36 -17.70 -22.46
N VAL A 187 -11.71 -18.99 -22.33
CA VAL A 187 -12.33 -19.53 -21.13
C VAL A 187 -11.42 -19.27 -19.93
N GLU A 188 -11.99 -18.68 -18.89
CA GLU A 188 -11.24 -18.26 -17.70
C GLU A 188 -10.86 -19.42 -16.80
N TRP A 189 -11.36 -20.63 -17.03
CA TRP A 189 -11.17 -21.79 -16.15
C TRP A 189 -10.20 -22.78 -16.80
N LYS A 190 -9.21 -23.22 -16.03
CA LYS A 190 -8.15 -24.13 -16.50
C LYS A 190 -8.53 -25.58 -16.29
N ASP A 191 -8.85 -25.95 -15.05
CA ASP A 191 -9.19 -27.33 -14.67
C ASP A 191 -9.87 -27.42 -13.30
N THR A 192 -10.36 -28.62 -12.94
CA THR A 192 -10.78 -28.99 -11.59
C THR A 192 -9.55 -29.28 -10.71
N GLY A 193 -9.43 -28.57 -9.60
CA GLY A 193 -8.45 -28.84 -8.56
C GLY A 193 -9.12 -29.35 -7.29
N LYS A 194 -8.36 -30.08 -6.47
CA LYS A 194 -8.82 -30.58 -5.16
C LYS A 194 -8.29 -29.70 -4.04
N VAL A 195 -9.16 -29.28 -3.12
CA VAL A 195 -8.74 -28.52 -1.94
C VAL A 195 -7.97 -29.44 -0.99
N GLU A 196 -6.73 -29.07 -0.69
CA GLU A 196 -5.89 -29.84 0.24
C GLU A 196 -5.98 -29.29 1.66
N VAL A 197 -5.79 -27.96 1.80
CA VAL A 197 -5.73 -27.31 3.11
C VAL A 197 -6.37 -25.93 3.05
N LYS A 198 -7.14 -25.61 4.10
CA LYS A 198 -7.67 -24.26 4.33
C LYS A 198 -6.71 -23.45 5.20
N LEU A 199 -6.01 -22.48 4.61
CA LEU A 199 -5.08 -21.60 5.33
C LEU A 199 -5.78 -20.41 6.00
N SER A 200 -6.89 -19.93 5.42
CA SER A 200 -7.72 -18.88 6.01
C SER A 200 -9.15 -18.95 5.48
N VAL A 201 -10.02 -18.03 5.95
CA VAL A 201 -11.40 -17.89 5.45
C VAL A 201 -11.47 -17.68 3.93
N THR A 202 -10.43 -17.14 3.31
CA THR A 202 -10.38 -16.83 1.86
C THR A 202 -9.16 -17.44 1.15
N ILE A 203 -8.37 -18.27 1.84
CA ILE A 203 -7.12 -18.80 1.31
C ILE A 203 -7.14 -20.32 1.43
N TYR A 204 -7.00 -20.97 0.27
CA TYR A 204 -6.99 -22.41 0.12
C TYR A 204 -5.73 -22.83 -0.64
N VAL A 205 -5.22 -24.02 -0.34
CA VAL A 205 -4.20 -24.71 -1.14
C VAL A 205 -4.93 -25.76 -1.98
N VAL A 206 -4.64 -25.78 -3.28
CA VAL A 206 -5.34 -26.64 -4.24
C VAL A 206 -4.31 -27.41 -5.06
N SER A 207 -4.48 -28.72 -5.16
CA SER A 207 -3.70 -29.55 -6.08
C SER A 207 -4.43 -29.73 -7.42
N SER A 208 -3.66 -29.66 -8.51
CA SER A 208 -4.11 -29.91 -9.88
C SER A 208 -3.12 -30.89 -10.53
N GLU A 209 -3.61 -31.73 -11.45
CA GLU A 209 -2.85 -32.82 -12.09
C GLU A 209 -1.53 -32.36 -12.78
N GLU A 210 -1.39 -31.07 -13.09
CA GLU A 210 -0.18 -30.52 -13.71
C GLU A 210 0.77 -29.74 -12.78
N LYS A 211 0.38 -29.42 -11.53
CA LYS A 211 1.23 -28.80 -10.47
C LYS A 211 0.41 -28.43 -9.21
N GLU A 212 1.02 -28.58 -8.03
CA GLU A 212 0.54 -27.91 -6.81
C GLU A 212 0.50 -26.39 -7.03
N THR A 213 -0.70 -25.80 -6.98
CA THR A 213 -0.87 -24.36 -7.19
C THR A 213 -1.64 -23.79 -6.00
N ILE A 214 -1.02 -22.89 -5.24
CA ILE A 214 -1.73 -22.20 -4.14
C ILE A 214 -2.74 -21.24 -4.75
N ILE A 215 -4.03 -21.60 -4.71
CA ILE A 215 -5.12 -20.84 -5.35
C ILE A 215 -6.02 -20.23 -4.28
N LYS A 216 -6.04 -18.90 -4.22
CA LYS A 216 -6.89 -18.14 -3.31
C LYS A 216 -8.23 -17.83 -3.97
N PHE A 217 -9.32 -18.40 -3.43
CA PHE A 217 -10.67 -17.97 -3.76
C PHE A 217 -11.00 -16.67 -3.01
N THR A 218 -11.18 -15.58 -3.75
CA THR A 218 -11.82 -14.39 -3.19
C THR A 218 -13.30 -14.46 -3.51
N MET A 219 -14.14 -14.45 -2.47
CA MET A 219 -15.58 -14.21 -2.59
C MET A 219 -15.88 -12.74 -2.78
#